data_AF-A0A3D3ZJB9-F1
#
_entry.id   AF-A0A3D3ZJB9-F1
#
_cell.length_a   1.000
_cell.length_b   1.000
_cell.length_c   1.000
_cell.angle_alpha   90.00
_cell.angle_beta   90.00
_cell.angle_gamma   90.00
#
_symmetry.space_group_name_H-M   'P 1'
#
loop_
_entity.id
_entity.type
_entity.pdbx_description
1 polymer ?
#
loop_
_entity_poly.entity_id
_entity_poly.type
_entity_poly.pdbx_seq_one_letter_code
_entity_poly.pdbx_strand_id
1 'polypeptide(L)'
;MRCDSHYAKAWNRRGNVLHDMGERVEALRSFDQALRIDPRFASAWNGKAGVYAHLERYSEALHAYENALRINPNFAQAWNGQGNTFYHLNNYSQALASYNRAVKLNPQMASAWHNLSLVLKKLKRNKEALDASEQAIQLAPNDPDNWTRKAEALKSLRRSKDAKNAEKQAVRLRQAIR
;
A
#
# COMPACT_ATOMS: atom_id res chain seq x y z
N MET A 1 21.41 -26.67 -0.26
CA MET A 1 20.17 -26.17 0.37
C MET A 1 20.35 -24.92 1.24
N ARG A 2 21.22 -24.87 2.27
CA ARG A 2 21.44 -23.61 3.05
C ARG A 2 22.05 -22.48 2.21
N CYS A 3 23.04 -22.77 1.37
CA CYS A 3 23.68 -21.76 0.51
C CYS A 3 22.70 -21.16 -0.51
N ASP A 4 21.85 -21.98 -1.13
CA ASP A 4 20.92 -21.54 -2.19
C ASP A 4 19.91 -20.50 -1.67
N SER A 5 19.38 -20.66 -0.45
CA SER A 5 18.47 -19.68 0.15
C SER A 5 19.14 -18.33 0.45
N HIS A 6 20.44 -18.31 0.77
CA HIS A 6 21.19 -17.06 0.96
C HIS A 6 21.35 -16.29 -0.36
N TYR A 7 21.56 -16.97 -1.48
CA TYR A 7 21.62 -16.33 -2.80
C TYR A 7 20.27 -15.75 -3.21
N ALA A 8 19.15 -16.43 -2.97
CA ALA A 8 17.82 -15.88 -3.24
C ALA A 8 17.57 -14.57 -2.45
N LYS A 9 17.94 -14.54 -1.16
CA LYS A 9 17.85 -13.34 -0.31
C LYS A 9 18.73 -12.19 -0.83
N ALA A 10 19.94 -12.48 -1.31
CA ALA A 10 20.84 -11.47 -1.87
C ALA A 10 20.25 -10.83 -3.13
N TRP A 11 19.74 -11.65 -4.06
CA TRP A 11 19.07 -11.17 -5.28
C TRP A 11 17.83 -10.35 -4.98
N ASN A 12 17.00 -10.77 -4.01
CA ASN A 12 15.86 -9.99 -3.56
C ASN A 12 16.27 -8.63 -2.98
N ARG A 13 17.30 -8.59 -2.12
CA ARG A 13 17.82 -7.33 -1.56
C ARG A 13 18.33 -6.40 -2.66
N ARG A 14 19.07 -6.94 -3.62
CA ARG A 14 19.51 -6.17 -4.80
C ARG A 14 18.32 -5.62 -5.60
N GLY A 15 17.28 -6.44 -5.82
CA GLY A 15 16.06 -6.01 -6.50
C GLY A 15 15.37 -4.83 -5.80
N ASN A 16 15.27 -4.87 -4.47
CA ASN A 16 14.73 -3.76 -3.70
C ASN A 16 15.56 -2.47 -3.87
N VAL A 17 16.88 -2.55 -3.72
CA VAL A 17 17.76 -1.38 -3.87
C VAL A 17 17.65 -0.77 -5.27
N LEU A 18 17.63 -1.61 -6.31
CA LEU A 18 17.46 -1.14 -7.70
C LEU A 18 16.08 -0.50 -7.93
N HIS A 19 15.03 -1.05 -7.32
CA HIS A 19 13.70 -0.46 -7.39
C HIS A 19 13.68 0.94 -6.77
N ASP A 20 14.31 1.11 -5.61
CA ASP A 20 14.41 2.39 -4.90
C ASP A 20 15.24 3.41 -5.70
N MET A 21 16.24 2.94 -6.46
CA MET A 21 17.03 3.77 -7.39
C MET A 21 16.29 4.12 -8.70
N GLY A 22 15.13 3.53 -8.97
CA GLY A 22 14.38 3.71 -10.22
C GLY A 22 14.84 2.82 -11.38
N GLU A 23 15.79 1.90 -11.15
CA GLU A 23 16.32 0.96 -12.13
C GLU A 23 15.38 -0.26 -12.27
N ARG A 24 14.22 -0.02 -12.89
CA ARG A 24 13.07 -0.94 -12.87
C ARG A 24 13.33 -2.26 -13.61
N VAL A 25 14.05 -2.24 -14.73
CA VAL A 25 14.32 -3.45 -15.53
C VAL A 25 15.27 -4.38 -14.76
N GLU A 26 16.32 -3.81 -14.17
CA GLU A 26 17.33 -4.50 -13.39
C GLU A 26 16.74 -5.03 -12.07
N ALA A 27 15.81 -4.28 -11.46
CA ALA A 27 15.05 -4.73 -10.30
C ALA A 27 14.23 -5.99 -10.63
N LEU A 28 13.46 -5.98 -11.73
CA LEU A 28 12.70 -7.16 -12.18
C LEU A 28 13.62 -8.37 -12.43
N ARG A 29 14.72 -8.16 -13.14
CA ARG A 29 15.73 -9.22 -13.37
C ARG A 29 16.27 -9.79 -12.06
N SER A 30 16.50 -8.95 -11.06
CA SER A 30 16.99 -9.39 -9.75
C SER A 30 15.95 -10.20 -9.00
N PHE A 31 14.67 -9.80 -9.02
CA PHE A 31 13.59 -10.61 -8.44
C PHE A 31 13.41 -11.94 -9.19
N ASP A 32 13.53 -11.95 -10.52
CA ASP A 32 13.48 -13.19 -11.31
C ASP A 32 14.60 -14.16 -10.94
N GLN A 33 15.81 -13.66 -10.70
CA GLN A 33 16.91 -14.49 -10.18
C GLN A 33 16.62 -15.04 -8.79
N ALA A 34 16.06 -14.23 -7.89
CA ALA A 34 15.64 -14.70 -6.57
C ALA A 34 14.59 -15.82 -6.66
N LEU A 35 13.60 -15.65 -7.55
CA LEU A 35 12.51 -16.60 -7.76
C LEU A 35 12.93 -17.87 -8.53
N ARG A 36 13.97 -17.79 -9.38
CA ARG A 36 14.58 -18.96 -10.01
C ARG A 36 15.26 -19.87 -8.98
N ILE A 37 15.86 -19.27 -7.94
CA ILE A 37 16.53 -20.00 -6.87
C ILE A 37 15.51 -20.51 -5.84
N ASP A 38 14.54 -19.67 -5.47
CA ASP A 38 13.45 -20.03 -4.57
C ASP A 38 12.10 -19.51 -5.10
N PRO A 39 11.33 -20.34 -5.83
CA PRO A 39 10.02 -19.97 -6.35
C PRO A 39 9.00 -19.66 -5.27
N ARG A 40 9.25 -20.08 -4.02
CA ARG A 40 8.40 -19.85 -2.85
C ARG A 40 8.85 -18.64 -2.03
N PHE A 41 9.67 -17.76 -2.59
CA PHE A 41 10.10 -16.56 -1.88
C PHE A 41 9.08 -15.43 -1.99
N ALA A 42 8.13 -15.38 -1.03
CA ALA A 42 7.03 -14.40 -1.03
C ALA A 42 7.51 -12.93 -1.13
N SER A 43 8.63 -12.57 -0.50
CA SER A 43 9.18 -11.21 -0.56
C SER A 43 9.63 -10.81 -1.96
N ALA A 44 10.19 -11.75 -2.74
CA ALA A 44 10.61 -11.48 -4.11
C ALA A 44 9.41 -11.31 -5.05
N TRP A 45 8.36 -12.12 -4.87
CA TRP A 45 7.08 -11.91 -5.57
C TRP A 45 6.46 -10.55 -5.24
N ASN A 46 6.44 -10.16 -3.96
CA ASN A 46 5.94 -8.85 -3.54
C ASN A 46 6.77 -7.69 -4.12
N GLY A 47 8.10 -7.78 -4.09
CA GLY A 47 8.98 -6.78 -4.69
C GLY A 47 8.75 -6.65 -6.20
N LYS A 48 8.68 -7.77 -6.91
CA LYS A 48 8.35 -7.83 -8.34
C LYS A 48 6.99 -7.19 -8.65
N ALA A 49 5.98 -7.47 -7.83
CA ALA A 49 4.65 -6.88 -7.95
C ALA A 49 4.67 -5.35 -7.77
N GLY A 50 5.44 -4.84 -6.80
CA GLY A 50 5.65 -3.41 -6.59
C GLY A 50 6.25 -2.72 -7.81
N VAL A 51 7.26 -3.33 -8.45
CA VAL A 51 7.88 -2.79 -9.67
C VAL A 51 6.87 -2.76 -10.83
N TYR A 52 6.10 -3.83 -11.04
CA TYR A 52 5.05 -3.86 -12.08
C TYR A 52 3.97 -2.81 -11.83
N ALA A 53 3.52 -2.64 -10.59
CA ALA A 53 2.52 -1.63 -10.24
C ALA A 53 3.05 -0.23 -10.53
N HIS A 54 4.32 0.05 -10.22
CA HIS A 54 4.93 1.34 -10.51
C HIS A 54 5.08 1.59 -12.02
N LEU A 55 5.25 0.53 -12.83
CA LEU A 55 5.25 0.57 -14.30
C LEU A 55 3.84 0.61 -14.90
N GLU A 56 2.79 0.73 -14.08
CA GLU A 56 1.38 0.68 -14.50
C GLU A 56 0.98 -0.64 -15.20
N ARG A 57 1.80 -1.68 -15.04
CA ARG A 57 1.56 -3.05 -15.51
C ARG A 57 0.72 -3.80 -14.50
N TYR A 58 -0.52 -3.34 -14.32
CA TYR A 58 -1.37 -3.75 -13.19
C TYR A 58 -1.77 -5.23 -13.23
N SER A 59 -1.93 -5.83 -14.41
CA SER A 59 -2.25 -7.26 -14.54
C SER A 59 -1.11 -8.14 -14.00
N GLU A 60 0.12 -7.85 -14.40
CA GLU A 60 1.31 -8.56 -13.92
C GLU A 60 1.58 -8.29 -12.44
N ALA A 61 1.28 -7.07 -11.96
CA ALA A 61 1.35 -6.74 -10.54
C ALA A 61 0.38 -7.59 -9.71
N LEU A 62 -0.89 -7.70 -10.12
CA LEU A 62 -1.88 -8.53 -9.43
C LEU A 62 -1.43 -10.01 -9.40
N HIS A 63 -0.99 -10.54 -10.53
CA HIS A 63 -0.50 -11.93 -10.59
C HIS A 63 0.69 -12.17 -9.64
N ALA A 64 1.62 -11.23 -9.55
CA ALA A 64 2.76 -11.32 -8.65
C ALA A 64 2.34 -11.19 -7.17
N TYR A 65 1.41 -10.28 -6.82
CA TYR A 65 0.85 -10.19 -5.48
C TYR A 65 0.09 -11.46 -5.09
N GLU A 66 -0.71 -12.04 -5.98
CA GLU A 66 -1.43 -13.29 -5.76
C GLU A 66 -0.46 -14.44 -5.44
N ASN A 67 0.67 -14.54 -6.16
CA ASN A 67 1.70 -15.52 -5.82
C ASN A 67 2.32 -15.28 -4.45
N ALA A 68 2.67 -14.02 -4.12
CA ALA A 68 3.19 -13.67 -2.81
C ALA A 68 2.22 -14.07 -1.68
N LEU A 69 0.92 -13.81 -1.87
CA LEU A 69 -0.14 -14.07 -0.91
C LEU A 69 -0.53 -15.55 -0.83
N ARG A 70 -0.45 -16.30 -1.93
CA ARG A 70 -0.61 -17.76 -1.92
C ARG A 70 0.48 -18.44 -1.09
N ILE A 71 1.71 -17.91 -1.15
CA ILE A 71 2.83 -18.41 -0.37
C ILE A 71 2.75 -17.96 1.09
N ASN A 72 2.44 -16.68 1.33
CA ASN A 72 2.28 -16.10 2.65
C ASN A 72 0.98 -15.27 2.75
N PRO A 73 -0.13 -15.89 3.18
CA PRO A 73 -1.42 -15.22 3.32
C PRO A 73 -1.46 -14.09 4.36
N ASN A 74 -0.46 -14.03 5.24
CA ASN A 74 -0.35 -13.04 6.32
C ASN A 74 0.57 -11.87 5.96
N PHE A 75 0.95 -11.73 4.68
CA PHE A 75 1.84 -10.67 4.23
C PHE A 75 1.08 -9.33 4.05
N ALA A 76 0.97 -8.55 5.13
CA ALA A 76 0.19 -7.31 5.14
C ALA A 76 0.60 -6.31 4.04
N GLN A 77 1.90 -6.17 3.75
CA GLN A 77 2.40 -5.28 2.69
C GLN A 77 1.92 -5.71 1.29
N ALA A 78 1.87 -7.02 1.02
CA ALA A 78 1.37 -7.54 -0.25
C ALA A 78 -0.14 -7.29 -0.41
N TRP A 79 -0.93 -7.44 0.67
CA TRP A 79 -2.34 -7.07 0.67
C TRP A 79 -2.54 -5.57 0.41
N ASN A 80 -1.75 -4.70 1.04
CA ASN A 80 -1.83 -3.26 0.79
C ASN A 80 -1.43 -2.91 -0.66
N GLY A 81 -0.37 -3.51 -1.18
CA GLY A 81 0.08 -3.34 -2.56
C GLY A 81 -0.96 -3.80 -3.58
N GLN A 82 -1.57 -4.97 -3.37
CA GLN A 82 -2.67 -5.47 -4.20
C GLN A 82 -3.89 -4.54 -4.15
N GLY A 83 -4.20 -4.00 -2.97
CA GLY A 83 -5.24 -2.99 -2.80
C GLY A 83 -4.99 -1.75 -3.64
N ASN A 84 -3.76 -1.23 -3.64
CA ASN A 84 -3.36 -0.10 -4.49
C ASN A 84 -3.55 -0.42 -5.97
N THR A 85 -3.13 -1.60 -6.41
CA THR A 85 -3.29 -2.04 -7.80
C THR A 85 -4.76 -2.10 -8.22
N PHE A 86 -5.63 -2.70 -7.40
CA PHE A 86 -7.07 -2.68 -7.67
C PHE A 86 -7.67 -1.28 -7.65
N TYR A 87 -7.19 -0.39 -6.77
CA TYR A 87 -7.64 0.99 -6.73
C TYR A 87 -7.33 1.74 -8.03
N HIS A 88 -6.12 1.57 -8.59
CA HIS A 88 -5.74 2.16 -9.88
C HIS A 88 -6.55 1.61 -11.05
N LEU A 89 -6.99 0.35 -10.96
CA LEU A 89 -7.93 -0.26 -11.91
C LEU A 89 -9.40 0.15 -11.68
N ASN A 90 -9.67 1.08 -10.76
CA ASN A 90 -11.00 1.49 -10.32
C ASN A 90 -11.87 0.34 -9.75
N ASN A 91 -11.25 -0.78 -9.40
CA ASN A 91 -11.92 -1.92 -8.78
C ASN A 91 -11.96 -1.73 -7.27
N TYR A 92 -12.78 -0.78 -6.83
CA TYR A 92 -12.82 -0.35 -5.44
C TYR A 92 -13.33 -1.41 -4.46
N SER A 93 -14.15 -2.37 -4.92
CA SER A 93 -14.62 -3.48 -4.08
C SER A 93 -13.49 -4.43 -3.71
N GLN A 94 -12.65 -4.83 -4.69
CA GLN A 94 -11.48 -5.67 -4.42
C GLN A 94 -10.40 -4.90 -3.67
N ALA A 95 -10.18 -3.62 -3.99
CA ALA A 95 -9.25 -2.77 -3.24
C ALA A 95 -9.61 -2.69 -1.75
N LEU A 96 -10.88 -2.46 -1.44
CA LEU A 96 -11.41 -2.46 -0.09
C LEU A 96 -11.16 -3.80 0.64
N ALA A 97 -11.42 -4.93 -0.01
CA ALA A 97 -11.17 -6.24 0.59
C ALA A 97 -9.70 -6.43 0.95
N SER A 98 -8.79 -6.05 0.04
CA SER A 98 -7.35 -6.14 0.25
C SER A 98 -6.85 -5.23 1.37
N TYR A 99 -7.29 -3.96 1.42
CA TYR A 99 -6.92 -3.06 2.51
C TYR A 99 -7.46 -3.50 3.86
N ASN A 100 -8.70 -3.98 3.93
CA ASN A 100 -9.25 -4.55 5.16
C ASN A 100 -8.41 -5.72 5.69
N ARG A 101 -7.90 -6.56 4.77
CA ARG A 101 -7.01 -7.65 5.15
C ARG A 101 -5.65 -7.13 5.64
N ALA A 102 -5.10 -6.10 4.98
CA ALA A 102 -3.84 -5.47 5.39
C ALA A 102 -3.92 -4.87 6.81
N VAL A 103 -4.95 -4.08 7.12
CA VAL A 103 -5.10 -3.46 8.46
C VAL A 103 -5.42 -4.48 9.55
N LYS A 104 -6.13 -5.57 9.21
CA LYS A 104 -6.38 -6.68 10.16
C LYS A 104 -5.08 -7.42 10.50
N LEU A 105 -4.19 -7.61 9.54
CA LEU A 105 -2.91 -8.31 9.73
C LEU A 105 -1.87 -7.42 10.40
N ASN A 106 -1.85 -6.13 10.07
CA ASN A 106 -0.98 -5.14 10.68
C ASN A 106 -1.75 -3.85 10.99
N PRO A 107 -2.34 -3.74 12.20
CA PRO A 107 -3.07 -2.55 12.62
C PRO A 107 -2.20 -1.29 12.73
N GLN A 108 -0.87 -1.42 12.77
CA GLN A 108 0.07 -0.30 12.88
C GLN A 108 0.52 0.25 11.51
N MET A 109 -0.04 -0.26 10.41
CA MET A 109 0.30 0.21 9.06
C MET A 109 -0.50 1.46 8.68
N ALA A 110 0.03 2.64 8.99
CA ALA A 110 -0.62 3.92 8.70
C ALA A 110 -1.06 4.08 7.23
N SER A 111 -0.21 3.65 6.29
CA SER A 111 -0.52 3.71 4.85
C SER A 111 -1.71 2.84 4.45
N ALA A 112 -1.91 1.67 5.09
CA ALA A 112 -3.08 0.84 4.81
C ALA A 112 -4.37 1.48 5.32
N TRP A 113 -4.35 2.14 6.48
CA TRP A 113 -5.48 2.91 6.99
C TRP A 113 -5.79 4.13 6.12
N HIS A 114 -4.76 4.84 5.64
CA HIS A 114 -4.91 5.93 4.67
C HIS A 114 -5.64 5.44 3.41
N ASN A 115 -5.13 4.37 2.81
CA ASN A 115 -5.68 3.81 1.58
C ASN A 115 -7.09 3.24 1.77
N LEU A 116 -7.36 2.64 2.94
CA LEU A 116 -8.69 2.18 3.33
C LEU A 116 -9.68 3.36 3.40
N SER A 117 -9.29 4.48 4.01
CA SER A 117 -10.11 5.69 4.04
C SER A 117 -10.40 6.20 2.63
N LEU A 118 -9.39 6.24 1.77
CA LEU A 118 -9.51 6.68 0.38
C LEU A 118 -10.51 5.82 -0.42
N VAL A 119 -10.42 4.49 -0.35
CA VAL A 119 -11.34 3.62 -1.08
C VAL A 119 -12.76 3.66 -0.51
N LEU A 120 -12.92 3.74 0.82
CA LEU A 120 -14.23 3.88 1.45
C LEU A 120 -14.91 5.19 1.02
N LYS A 121 -14.13 6.26 0.84
CA LYS A 121 -14.62 7.53 0.28
C LYS A 121 -15.14 7.36 -1.15
N LYS A 122 -14.42 6.65 -2.02
CA LYS A 122 -14.85 6.33 -3.40
C LYS A 122 -16.15 5.53 -3.42
N LEU A 123 -16.30 4.61 -2.47
CA LEU A 123 -17.51 3.80 -2.28
C LEU A 123 -18.63 4.55 -1.53
N LYS A 124 -18.47 5.84 -1.24
CA LYS A 124 -19.43 6.68 -0.49
C LYS A 124 -19.74 6.19 0.94
N ARG A 125 -18.91 5.32 1.51
CA ARG A 125 -18.98 4.82 2.89
C ARG A 125 -18.33 5.83 3.85
N ASN A 126 -18.91 7.04 3.91
CA ASN A 126 -18.24 8.21 4.49
C ASN A 126 -17.98 8.11 6.00
N LYS A 127 -18.81 7.38 6.76
CA LYS A 127 -18.58 7.15 8.20
C LYS A 127 -17.34 6.30 8.43
N GLU A 128 -17.26 5.16 7.75
CA GLU A 128 -16.09 4.27 7.86
C GLU A 128 -14.82 4.91 7.28
N ALA A 129 -14.96 5.73 6.24
CA ALA A 129 -13.84 6.52 5.71
C ALA A 129 -13.28 7.49 6.77
N LEU A 130 -14.15 8.11 7.57
CA LEU A 130 -13.75 8.94 8.70
C LEU A 130 -13.00 8.11 9.75
N ASP A 131 -13.57 6.99 10.17
CA ASP A 131 -12.95 6.11 11.17
C ASP A 131 -11.55 5.65 10.73
N ALA A 132 -11.41 5.20 9.47
CA ALA A 132 -10.13 4.81 8.90
C ALA A 132 -9.12 5.97 8.82
N SER A 133 -9.58 7.18 8.50
CA SER A 133 -8.70 8.36 8.50
C SER A 133 -8.22 8.72 9.91
N GLU A 134 -9.06 8.53 10.94
CA GLU A 134 -8.70 8.79 12.32
C GLU A 134 -7.66 7.78 12.83
N GLN A 135 -7.78 6.51 12.44
CA GLN A 135 -6.73 5.51 12.67
C GLN A 135 -5.41 5.88 11.98
N ALA A 136 -5.46 6.34 10.72
CA ALA A 136 -4.27 6.79 10.00
C ALA A 136 -3.61 8.00 10.70
N ILE A 137 -4.40 8.97 11.17
CA ILE A 137 -3.91 10.13 11.94
C ILE A 137 -3.31 9.70 13.28
N GLN A 138 -3.89 8.73 13.98
CA GLN A 138 -3.35 8.25 15.25
C GLN A 138 -1.95 7.68 15.07
N LEU A 139 -1.70 6.97 13.96
CA LEU A 139 -0.41 6.34 13.66
C LEU A 139 0.60 7.31 13.04
N ALA A 140 0.13 8.25 12.22
CA ALA A 140 0.95 9.22 11.51
C ALA A 140 0.31 10.62 11.58
N PRO A 141 0.36 11.31 12.74
CA PRO A 141 -0.34 12.56 12.96
C PRO A 141 0.26 13.75 12.20
N ASN A 142 1.53 13.64 11.81
CA ASN A 142 2.26 14.67 11.07
C ASN A 142 2.13 14.54 9.55
N ASP A 143 1.42 13.52 9.06
CA ASP A 143 1.14 13.35 7.64
C ASP A 143 -0.09 14.20 7.24
N PRO A 144 0.07 15.26 6.44
CA PRO A 144 -1.03 16.14 6.03
C PRO A 144 -2.09 15.44 5.19
N ASP A 145 -1.77 14.33 4.52
CA ASP A 145 -2.70 13.66 3.64
C ASP A 145 -3.74 12.87 4.45
N ASN A 146 -3.38 12.34 5.63
CA ASN A 146 -4.34 11.73 6.56
C ASN A 146 -5.40 12.72 7.04
N TRP A 147 -4.99 13.97 7.35
CA TRP A 147 -5.90 15.06 7.69
C TRP A 147 -6.79 15.48 6.52
N THR A 148 -6.25 15.43 5.29
CA THR A 148 -7.03 15.67 4.07
C THR A 148 -8.13 14.62 3.90
N ARG A 149 -7.83 13.33 4.11
CA ARG A 149 -8.84 12.26 4.06
C ARG A 149 -9.94 12.46 5.10
N LYS A 150 -9.59 12.83 6.33
CA LYS A 150 -10.55 13.18 7.39
C LYS A 150 -11.47 14.32 6.97
N ALA A 151 -10.91 15.40 6.42
CA ALA A 151 -11.69 16.54 5.95
C ALA A 151 -12.71 16.16 4.86
N GLU A 152 -12.29 15.38 3.86
CA GLU A 152 -13.15 14.92 2.77
C GLU A 152 -14.32 14.05 3.28
N ALA A 153 -14.05 13.15 4.21
CA ALA A 153 -15.06 12.33 4.86
C ALA A 153 -16.07 13.21 5.64
N LEU A 154 -15.58 14.14 6.46
CA LEU A 154 -16.41 15.08 7.23
C LEU A 154 -17.29 15.97 6.35
N LYS A 155 -16.75 16.49 5.24
CA LYS A 155 -17.52 17.25 4.23
C LYS A 155 -18.71 16.44 3.71
N SER A 156 -18.46 15.17 3.40
CA SER A 156 -19.50 14.29 2.87
C SER A 156 -20.54 13.88 3.92
N LEU A 157 -20.19 13.97 5.20
CA LEU A 157 -21.10 13.81 6.33
C LEU A 157 -21.78 15.13 6.74
N ARG A 158 -21.60 16.22 5.99
CA ARG A 158 -22.11 17.58 6.30
C ARG A 158 -21.61 18.15 7.64
N ARG A 159 -20.48 17.65 8.16
CA ARG A 159 -19.81 18.17 9.36
C ARG A 159 -18.83 19.29 9.00
N SER A 160 -19.37 20.38 8.47
CA SER A 160 -18.58 21.45 7.83
C SER A 160 -17.60 22.15 8.76
N LYS A 161 -17.93 22.33 10.05
CA LYS A 161 -17.03 22.94 11.04
C LYS A 161 -15.80 22.05 11.28
N ASP A 162 -16.02 20.77 11.52
CA ASP A 162 -14.96 19.80 11.79
C ASP A 162 -14.07 19.60 10.55
N ALA A 163 -14.68 19.58 9.36
CA ALA A 163 -13.94 19.51 8.11
C ALA A 163 -12.97 20.68 7.95
N LYS A 164 -13.43 21.92 8.16
CA LYS A 164 -12.57 23.11 8.09
C LYS A 164 -11.40 23.05 9.08
N ASN A 165 -11.61 22.48 10.26
CA ASN A 165 -10.53 22.30 11.25
C ASN A 165 -9.49 21.27 10.77
N ALA A 166 -9.93 20.14 10.22
CA ALA A 166 -9.03 19.14 9.65
C ALA A 166 -8.24 19.70 8.46
N GLU A 167 -8.85 20.52 7.60
CA GLU A 167 -8.16 21.18 6.48
C GLU A 167 -7.10 22.17 6.96
N LYS A 168 -7.42 22.99 7.97
CA LYS A 168 -6.43 23.89 8.57
C LYS A 168 -5.22 23.14 9.09
N GLN A 169 -5.44 21.99 9.73
CA GLN A 169 -4.35 21.16 10.22
C GLN A 169 -3.51 20.58 9.08
N ALA A 170 -4.14 20.07 8.01
CA ALA A 170 -3.44 19.59 6.82
C ALA A 170 -2.56 20.69 6.18
N VAL A 171 -3.11 21.91 6.03
CA VAL A 171 -2.37 23.06 5.47
C VAL A 171 -1.20 23.45 6.36
N ARG A 172 -1.41 23.52 7.67
CA ARG A 172 -0.35 23.83 8.64
C ARG A 172 0.81 22.84 8.53
N LEU A 173 0.51 21.54 8.46
CA LEU A 173 1.53 20.50 8.32
C LEU A 173 2.30 20.60 6.99
N ARG A 174 1.61 20.87 5.87
CA ARG A 174 2.29 21.08 4.56
C ARG A 174 3.23 22.28 4.57
N GLN A 175 2.87 23.34 5.28
CA GLN A 175 3.72 24.52 5.42
C GLN A 175 4.97 24.25 6.27
N ALA A 176 4.90 23.32 7.22
CA ALA A 176 6.02 22.96 8.09
C ALA A 176 7.05 22.02 7.44
N ILE A 177 6.74 21.44 6.27
CA ILE A 177 7.62 20.53 5.53
C ILE A 177 8.47 21.27 4.47
N ARG A 178 8.18 22.56 4.22
CA ARG A 178 8.97 23.44 3.35
C ARG A 178 10.17 24.02 4.09
#